data_AF-A0AAE9MKI9-F1
#
_entry.id   AF-A0AAE9MKI9-F1
#
_cell.length_a   1.000
_cell.length_b   1.000
_cell.length_c   1.000
_cell.angle_alpha   90.00
_cell.angle_beta   90.00
_cell.angle_gamma   90.00
#
_symmetry.space_group_name_H-M   'P 1'
#
loop_
_entity.id
_entity.type
_entity.pdbx_description
1 polymer ?
#
loop_
_entity_poly.entity_id
_entity_poly.type
_entity_poly.pdbx_seq_one_letter_code
_entity_poly.pdbx_strand_id
1 'polypeptide(L)'
;MATTATQNPVINQQGSAAIDSGQFATWNTANGSQSTLTITNSSRANTLTFTIAGAPTSVTCYDNGATKPANGLFNIPPNSPSYSVVCNGDFAGSQVTVSNITNAQNDATAEIQAQTTQG
;
A
#
# COMPACT_ATOMS: atom_id res chain seq x y z
N MET A 1 -21.46 -4.19 23.91
CA MET A 1 -20.36 -4.86 23.18
C MET A 1 -19.30 -3.81 22.91
N ALA A 2 -18.10 -3.95 23.47
CA ALA A 2 -17.01 -3.02 23.21
C ALA A 2 -16.53 -3.24 21.77
N THR A 3 -16.67 -2.23 20.91
CA THR A 3 -16.03 -2.22 19.60
C THR A 3 -14.54 -2.03 19.84
N THR A 4 -13.75 -3.11 19.79
CA THR A 4 -12.30 -2.98 19.71
C THR A 4 -12.02 -2.18 18.45
N ALA A 5 -11.59 -0.93 18.59
CA ALA A 5 -11.12 -0.15 17.45
C ALA A 5 -9.94 -0.94 16.86
N THR A 6 -10.10 -1.49 15.66
CA THR A 6 -9.01 -2.14 14.95
C THR A 6 -7.95 -1.07 14.71
N GLN A 7 -6.84 -1.15 15.43
CA GLN A 7 -5.75 -0.20 15.24
C GLN A 7 -5.20 -0.37 13.83
N ASN A 8 -5.13 0.73 13.10
CA ASN A 8 -4.53 0.76 11.77
C ASN A 8 -3.10 0.20 11.81
N PRO A 9 -2.74 -0.74 10.91
CA PRO A 9 -1.42 -1.38 10.96
C PRO A 9 -0.27 -0.40 10.82
N VAL A 10 0.83 -0.70 11.50
CA VAL A 10 2.11 -0.01 11.34
C VAL A 10 3.18 -1.02 10.92
N ILE A 11 3.81 -0.79 9.78
CA ILE A 11 4.96 -1.55 9.30
C ILE A 11 6.22 -0.73 9.62
N ASN A 12 7.20 -1.34 10.30
CA ASN A 12 8.47 -0.68 10.62
C ASN A 12 9.58 -1.31 9.77
N GLN A 13 10.08 -0.53 8.81
CA GLN A 13 11.06 -0.89 7.78
C GLN A 13 10.57 -1.99 6.81
N GLN A 14 10.19 -3.16 7.31
CA GLN A 14 9.75 -4.29 6.48
C GLN A 14 8.63 -5.07 7.16
N GLY A 15 7.79 -5.72 6.36
CA GLY A 15 6.68 -6.53 6.84
C GLY A 15 5.51 -6.53 5.88
N SER A 16 4.37 -7.00 6.37
CA SER A 16 3.11 -7.03 5.63
C SER A 16 1.95 -6.59 6.50
N ALA A 17 0.92 -6.04 5.87
CA ALA A 17 -0.34 -5.69 6.51
C ALA A 17 -1.49 -5.91 5.52
N ALA A 18 -2.69 -6.17 6.06
CA ALA A 18 -3.93 -6.17 5.31
C ALA A 18 -4.82 -5.05 5.86
N ILE A 19 -5.47 -4.30 4.97
CA ILE A 19 -6.42 -3.25 5.35
C ILE A 19 -7.71 -3.34 4.53
N ASP A 20 -8.84 -3.27 5.22
CA ASP A 20 -10.18 -3.24 4.62
C ASP A 20 -10.64 -1.80 4.34
N SER A 21 -11.81 -1.64 3.71
CA SER A 21 -12.36 -0.31 3.39
C SER A 21 -12.42 0.61 4.61
N GLY A 22 -11.92 1.84 4.45
CA GLY A 22 -11.90 2.85 5.51
C GLY A 22 -10.73 2.72 6.49
N GLN A 23 -9.89 1.70 6.35
CA GLN A 23 -8.65 1.55 7.11
C GLN A 23 -7.45 2.13 6.34
N PHE A 24 -6.36 2.35 7.07
CA PHE A 24 -5.08 2.71 6.48
C PHE A 24 -3.96 1.93 7.16
N ALA A 25 -2.83 1.81 6.47
CA ALA A 25 -1.59 1.32 7.06
C ALA A 25 -0.52 2.40 6.95
N THR A 26 0.30 2.52 7.98
CA THR A 26 1.47 3.40 8.00
C THR A 26 2.74 2.58 7.89
N TRP A 27 3.63 2.95 6.99
CA TRP A 27 4.95 2.35 6.84
C TRP A 27 6.03 3.37 7.18
N ASN A 28 6.77 3.11 8.26
CA ASN A 28 7.94 3.88 8.63
C ASN A 28 9.15 3.29 7.88
N THR A 29 9.63 4.00 6.87
CA THR A 29 10.66 3.48 5.96
C THR A 29 12.08 3.62 6.53
N ALA A 30 13.03 2.89 5.96
CA ALA A 30 14.45 3.11 6.23
C ALA A 30 14.98 4.32 5.43
N ASN A 31 16.03 4.98 5.94
CA ASN A 31 16.73 6.05 5.24
C ASN A 31 17.97 5.50 4.53
N GLY A 32 18.20 5.90 3.27
CA GLY A 32 19.39 5.55 2.51
C GLY A 32 19.40 4.11 2.00
N SER A 33 18.25 3.44 1.96
CA SER A 33 18.13 2.03 1.59
C SER A 33 17.08 1.83 0.50
N GLN A 34 17.43 1.06 -0.52
CA GLN A 34 16.50 0.68 -1.57
C GLN A 34 15.36 -0.16 -0.95
N SER A 35 14.13 0.31 -1.12
CA SER A 35 12.94 -0.37 -0.62
C SER A 35 11.90 -0.55 -1.71
N THR A 36 11.00 -1.50 -1.47
CA THR A 36 9.89 -1.88 -2.34
C THR A 36 8.61 -1.94 -1.53
N LEU A 37 7.58 -1.24 -2.00
CA LEU A 37 6.21 -1.35 -1.52
C LEU A 37 5.38 -2.03 -2.60
N THR A 38 4.77 -3.17 -2.27
CA THR A 38 3.88 -3.91 -3.17
C THR A 38 2.48 -3.92 -2.57
N ILE A 39 1.49 -3.61 -3.39
CA ILE A 39 0.08 -3.60 -3.00
C ILE A 39 -0.70 -4.45 -4.00
N THR A 40 -1.50 -5.38 -3.48
CA THR A 40 -2.38 -6.24 -4.27
C THR A 40 -3.80 -6.24 -3.73
N ASN A 41 -4.75 -6.67 -4.55
CA ASN A 41 -6.15 -6.82 -4.16
C ASN A 41 -6.44 -8.30 -3.85
N SER A 42 -6.70 -8.65 -2.59
CA SER A 42 -7.10 -10.01 -2.22
C SER A 42 -8.59 -10.28 -2.43
N SER A 43 -9.39 -9.24 -2.73
CA SER A 43 -10.80 -9.39 -3.09
C SER A 43 -10.97 -10.08 -4.46
N ARG A 44 -11.89 -11.04 -4.48
CA ARG A 44 -12.31 -11.72 -5.71
C ARG A 44 -13.51 -11.07 -6.39
N ALA A 45 -14.17 -10.11 -5.72
CA ALA A 45 -15.46 -9.58 -6.14
C ALA A 45 -15.42 -8.08 -6.47
N ASN A 46 -14.63 -7.29 -5.74
CA ASN A 46 -14.65 -5.83 -5.86
C ASN A 46 -13.29 -5.26 -6.25
N THR A 47 -13.31 -4.15 -7.00
CA THR A 47 -12.12 -3.36 -7.31
C THR A 47 -11.63 -2.66 -6.06
N LEU A 48 -10.38 -2.90 -5.70
CA LEU A 48 -9.69 -2.14 -4.66
C LEU A 48 -9.38 -0.74 -5.18
N THR A 49 -9.75 0.27 -4.41
CA THR A 49 -9.35 1.66 -4.64
C THR A 49 -8.60 2.17 -3.42
N PHE A 50 -7.37 2.64 -3.61
CA PHE A 50 -6.53 3.09 -2.51
C PHE A 50 -5.69 4.31 -2.91
N THR A 51 -5.15 4.99 -1.90
CA THR A 51 -4.18 6.06 -2.09
C THR A 51 -2.86 5.73 -1.42
N ILE A 52 -1.78 6.28 -1.97
CA ILE A 52 -0.46 6.34 -1.32
C ILE A 52 -0.14 7.81 -1.06
N ALA A 53 0.38 8.11 0.13
CA ALA A 53 0.82 9.44 0.53
C ALA A 53 2.12 9.39 1.33
N GLY A 54 2.90 10.48 1.34
CA GLY A 54 4.12 10.63 2.14
C GLY A 54 5.39 10.06 1.52
N ALA A 55 5.32 9.51 0.30
CA ALA A 55 6.52 9.06 -0.42
C ALA A 55 7.32 10.24 -0.98
N PRO A 56 8.67 10.20 -0.98
CA PRO A 56 9.50 11.19 -1.68
C PRO A 56 9.24 11.24 -3.19
N THR A 57 9.58 12.36 -3.82
CA THR A 57 9.44 12.54 -5.28
C THR A 57 10.36 11.67 -6.12
N SER A 58 11.43 11.12 -5.53
CA SER A 58 12.35 10.16 -6.15
C SER A 58 11.75 8.76 -6.31
N VAL A 59 10.69 8.43 -5.57
CA VAL A 59 10.05 7.12 -5.62
C VAL A 59 9.05 7.06 -6.78
N THR A 60 9.14 6.00 -7.55
CA THR A 60 8.25 5.73 -8.69
C THR A 60 7.43 4.47 -8.41
N CYS A 61 6.14 4.49 -8.76
CA CYS A 61 5.29 3.31 -8.75
C CYS A 61 5.01 2.80 -10.16
N TYR A 62 4.77 1.50 -10.25
CA TYR A 62 4.37 0.78 -11.44
C TYR A 62 2.99 0.21 -11.19
N ASP A 63 1.99 0.78 -11.86
CA ASP A 63 0.60 0.35 -11.83
C ASP A 63 0.37 -0.62 -12.99
N ASN A 64 0.48 -1.93 -12.71
CA ASN A 64 0.48 -2.98 -13.74
C ASN A 64 1.47 -2.71 -14.88
N GLY A 65 2.68 -2.28 -14.51
CA GLY A 65 3.78 -1.96 -15.44
C GLY A 65 3.76 -0.53 -15.99
N ALA A 66 2.68 0.23 -15.82
CA ALA A 66 2.65 1.65 -16.20
C ALA A 66 3.26 2.52 -15.11
N THR A 67 4.22 3.37 -15.47
CA THR A 67 4.86 4.29 -14.54
C THR A 67 3.90 5.37 -14.04
N LYS A 68 3.84 5.57 -12.73
CA LYS A 68 3.05 6.59 -12.04
C LYS A 68 3.84 7.22 -10.87
N PRO A 69 3.56 8.48 -10.52
CA PRO A 69 4.11 9.07 -9.29
C PRO A 69 3.64 8.26 -8.08
N ALA A 70 4.48 8.21 -7.04
CA ALA A 70 4.15 7.39 -5.87
C ALA A 70 2.96 7.92 -5.07
N ASN A 71 2.89 9.23 -4.86
CA ASN A 71 1.74 9.83 -4.20
C ASN A 71 0.58 9.95 -5.20
N GLY A 72 -0.54 9.30 -4.90
CA GLY A 72 -1.69 9.30 -5.81
C GLY A 72 -2.72 8.23 -5.51
N LEU A 73 -3.71 8.16 -6.41
CA LEU A 73 -4.81 7.20 -6.39
C LEU A 73 -4.52 6.04 -7.35
N PHE A 74 -4.85 4.84 -6.90
CA PHE A 74 -4.66 3.59 -7.63
C PHE A 74 -5.90 2.71 -7.56
N ASN A 75 -6.05 1.86 -8.57
CA ASN A 75 -7.15 0.90 -8.66
C ASN A 75 -6.59 -0.47 -9.08
N ILE A 76 -6.97 -1.52 -8.36
CA ILE A 76 -6.62 -2.90 -8.71
C ILE A 76 -7.93 -3.69 -8.90
N PRO A 77 -8.25 -4.18 -10.11
CA PRO A 77 -9.46 -4.95 -10.36
C PRO A 77 -9.53 -6.22 -9.48
N PRO A 78 -10.73 -6.76 -9.22
CA PRO A 78 -10.86 -8.01 -8.49
C PRO A 78 -10.25 -9.17 -9.28
N ASN A 79 -9.91 -10.25 -8.57
CA ASN A 79 -9.48 -11.52 -9.17
C ASN A 79 -8.34 -11.35 -10.20
N SER A 80 -7.39 -10.46 -9.91
CA SER A 80 -6.29 -10.10 -10.80
C SER A 80 -4.94 -10.52 -10.20
N PRO A 81 -4.61 -11.83 -10.18
CA PRO A 81 -3.44 -12.35 -9.48
C PRO A 81 -2.10 -11.86 -10.05
N SER A 82 -2.10 -11.35 -11.28
CA SER A 82 -0.93 -10.74 -11.94
C SER A 82 -0.89 -9.22 -11.83
N TYR A 83 -1.88 -8.58 -11.19
CA TYR A 83 -1.95 -7.12 -11.06
C TYR A 83 -1.48 -6.71 -9.68
N SER A 84 -0.44 -5.87 -9.66
CA SER A 84 0.04 -5.21 -8.45
C SER A 84 0.41 -3.77 -8.74
N VAL A 85 0.33 -2.93 -7.72
CA VAL A 85 1.05 -1.65 -7.70
C VAL A 85 2.34 -1.85 -6.94
N VAL A 86 3.47 -1.57 -7.60
CA VAL A 86 4.81 -1.75 -7.02
C VAL A 86 5.55 -0.42 -7.03
N CYS A 87 5.98 0.07 -5.87
CA CYS A 87 6.73 1.30 -5.72
C CYS A 87 8.15 1.01 -5.27
N ASN A 88 9.12 1.47 -6.04
CA ASN A 88 10.54 1.20 -5.80
C ASN A 88 11.31 2.51 -5.68
N GLY A 89 12.20 2.58 -4.70
CA GLY A 89 13.16 3.66 -4.53
C GLY A 89 13.73 3.70 -3.12
N ASP A 90 14.55 4.72 -2.86
CA ASP A 90 14.85 5.14 -1.49
C ASP A 90 13.70 6.03 -0.98
N PHE A 91 13.04 5.58 0.09
CA PHE A 91 11.96 6.32 0.74
C PHE A 91 12.47 7.30 1.80
N ALA A 92 13.79 7.39 2.00
CA ALA A 92 14.49 8.42 2.76
C ALA A 92 14.02 8.57 4.23
N GLY A 93 13.60 7.47 4.85
CA GLY A 93 13.07 7.50 6.23
C GLY A 93 11.69 8.16 6.35
N SER A 94 11.00 8.37 5.23
CA SER A 94 9.65 8.95 5.22
C SER A 94 8.63 8.02 5.86
N GLN A 95 7.55 8.62 6.37
CA GLN A 95 6.34 7.90 6.75
C GLN A 95 5.41 7.84 5.55
N VAL A 96 5.21 6.64 5.00
CA VAL A 96 4.29 6.40 3.89
C VAL A 96 2.96 5.88 4.44
N THR A 97 1.85 6.40 3.95
CA THR A 97 0.52 5.92 4.30
C THR A 97 -0.16 5.33 3.08
N VAL A 98 -0.71 4.13 3.24
CA VAL A 98 -1.59 3.49 2.26
C VAL A 98 -3.00 3.50 2.84
N SER A 99 -3.95 4.13 2.17
CA SER A 99 -5.33 4.24 2.63
C SER A 99 -6.28 3.51 1.70
N ASN A 100 -7.04 2.56 2.23
CA ASN A 100 -8.07 1.86 1.47
C ASN A 100 -9.36 2.70 1.48
N ILE A 101 -9.66 3.31 0.33
CA ILE A 101 -10.81 4.20 0.15
C ILE A 101 -11.91 3.53 -0.68
N THR A 102 -11.87 2.19 -0.79
CA THR A 102 -12.95 1.43 -1.40
C THR A 102 -14.27 1.71 -0.66
N ASN A 103 -15.38 1.71 -1.39
CA ASN A 103 -16.69 1.84 -0.76
C ASN A 103 -16.91 0.63 0.18
N ALA A 104 -17.21 0.88 1.46
CA ALA A 104 -17.44 -0.16 2.45
C ALA A 104 -18.61 -1.12 2.12
N GLN A 105 -19.56 -0.71 1.26
CA GLN A 105 -20.63 -1.59 0.75
C GLN A 105 -20.13 -2.58 -0.31
N ASN A 106 -18.98 -2.29 -0.92
CA ASN A 106 -18.31 -3.05 -1.97
C ASN A 106 -16.87 -3.32 -1.57
N ASP A 107 -16.68 -3.85 -0.36
CA ASP A 107 -15.37 -3.95 0.29
C ASP A 107 -14.36 -4.77 -0.54
N ALA A 108 -13.12 -4.31 -0.50
CA ALA A 108 -11.97 -4.99 -1.08
C ALA A 108 -10.77 -4.79 -0.16
N THR A 109 -10.06 -5.87 0.17
CA THR A 109 -8.91 -5.82 1.06
C THR A 109 -7.64 -5.53 0.26
N ALA A 110 -6.84 -4.56 0.74
CA ALA A 110 -5.50 -4.30 0.23
C ALA A 110 -4.48 -5.14 1.02
N GLU A 111 -3.75 -5.99 0.33
CA GLU A 111 -2.58 -6.66 0.89
C GLU A 111 -1.34 -5.83 0.58
N ILE A 112 -0.66 -5.40 1.63
CA ILE A 112 0.49 -4.50 1.57
C ILE A 112 1.72 -5.28 2.01
N GLN A 113 2.77 -5.24 1.21
CA GLN A 113 4.08 -5.78 1.53
C GLN A 113 5.14 -4.69 1.37
N ALA A 114 5.89 -4.43 2.43
CA ALA A 114 7.02 -3.52 2.40
C ALA A 114 8.31 -4.31 2.65
N GLN A 115 9.31 -4.08 1.82
CA GLN A 115 10.63 -4.70 1.93
C GLN A 115 11.69 -3.62 1.82
N THR A 116 12.68 -3.67 2.71
CA THR A 116 13.89 -2.86 2.61
C THR A 116 15.05 -3.80 2.34
N THR A 117 15.77 -3.57 1.25
CA THR A 117 17.03 -4.28 1.01
C THR A 117 18.07 -3.62 1.91
N GLN A 118 18.55 -4.34 2.94
CA GLN A 118 19.70 -3.87 3.71
C GLN A 118 20.93 -3.94 2.79
N GLY A 119 21.54 -2.77 2.55
CA GLY A 119 22.84 -2.67 1.88
C GLY A 119 23.99 -3.11 2.77
#